data_AF-A0A2A5S7T2-F1
#
_entry.id   AF-A0A2A5S7T2-F1
#
_cell.length_a   1.000
_cell.length_b   1.000
_cell.length_c   1.000
_cell.angle_alpha   90.00
_cell.angle_beta   90.00
_cell.angle_gamma   90.00
#
_symmetry.space_group_name_H-M   'P 1'
#
loop_
_entity.id
_entity.type
_entity.pdbx_description
1 polymer ?
#
loop_
_entity_poly.entity_id
_entity_poly.type
_entity_poly.pdbx_seq_one_letter_code
_entity_poly.pdbx_strand_id
1 'polypeptide(L)'
;MKDSTLEIDQRYPLGGIHHVTAISSSAQHIYDFFTNILGLRLAKLTVNQDDYETYHLYFTDEDGNAGTDMTFFDFPGIPKGTKGTNNIDRASFRVPSDASLTYWLARFDQAEVTHGDIDQRFGKKFVEFEDFDGQQYQLISDQTNVGVPAGQPWQLSNVPDEHAIIGLGPVFVKVANYEHMDLVLDKVLGFRKTGDEGAFHQYELAEGGNGATLIIEDAPDEGVAWQGFGNIHHLALRVKDPESLNYWIERIKSFRFPDSGLVDRFYFSSEYFRVAPQVLFELATDTPGIGALDMAKSGAGKVDSYEEALMTSGFWIDETKAEAGLDLSLPPHLFPGDEAVKAATVARLRPLDTSDAHDKRDDNDIWTISRILAHNPQAIHNDK
;
A
#
# COMPACT_ATOMS: atom_id res chain seq x y z
N MET A 1 -20.96 -29.34 -22.02
CA MET A 1 -19.51 -29.07 -22.15
C MET A 1 -19.20 -28.01 -21.11
N LYS A 2 -18.33 -28.30 -20.12
CA LYS A 2 -17.84 -27.26 -19.21
C LYS A 2 -17.01 -26.30 -20.06
N ASP A 3 -17.33 -25.01 -20.00
CA ASP A 3 -16.56 -23.99 -20.69
C ASP A 3 -15.20 -23.86 -19.98
N SER A 4 -14.16 -24.44 -20.58
CA SER A 4 -12.82 -24.50 -19.99
C SER A 4 -12.16 -23.12 -19.85
N THR A 5 -12.79 -22.06 -20.37
CA THR A 5 -12.30 -20.67 -20.26
C THR A 5 -12.59 -20.02 -18.91
N LEU A 6 -13.56 -20.54 -18.15
CA LEU A 6 -13.94 -19.99 -16.85
C LEU A 6 -13.18 -20.60 -15.67
N GLU A 7 -12.66 -21.83 -15.79
CA GLU A 7 -11.92 -22.48 -14.71
C GLU A 7 -10.56 -21.80 -14.50
N ILE A 8 -10.26 -21.41 -13.25
CA ILE A 8 -8.97 -20.82 -12.87
C ILE A 8 -7.97 -21.94 -12.66
N ASP A 9 -6.81 -21.86 -13.32
CA ASP A 9 -5.70 -22.77 -13.11
C ASP A 9 -5.15 -22.63 -11.69
N GLN A 10 -5.38 -23.66 -10.88
CA GLN A 10 -5.00 -23.68 -9.46
C GLN A 10 -3.48 -23.75 -9.25
N ARG A 11 -2.68 -23.89 -10.32
CA ARG A 11 -1.22 -23.76 -10.24
C ARG A 11 -0.76 -22.30 -10.03
N TYR A 12 -1.60 -21.33 -10.37
CA TYR A 12 -1.29 -19.90 -10.30
C TYR A 12 -2.30 -19.14 -9.41
N PRO A 13 -2.46 -19.52 -8.12
CA PRO A 13 -3.43 -18.88 -7.24
C PRO A 13 -3.03 -17.43 -6.93
N LEU A 14 -4.02 -16.56 -6.68
CA LEU A 14 -3.78 -15.26 -6.06
C LEU A 14 -3.57 -15.43 -4.55
N GLY A 15 -2.55 -14.76 -4.00
CA GLY A 15 -2.05 -14.95 -2.63
C GLY A 15 -2.68 -14.06 -1.55
N GLY A 16 -3.65 -13.22 -1.89
CA GLY A 16 -4.23 -12.21 -0.99
C GLY A 16 -3.79 -10.80 -1.37
N ILE A 17 -3.85 -9.87 -0.42
CA ILE A 17 -3.48 -8.47 -0.64
C ILE A 17 -1.95 -8.36 -0.72
N HIS A 18 -1.44 -7.61 -1.70
CA HIS A 18 -0.02 -7.29 -1.84
C HIS A 18 0.29 -5.93 -1.24
N HIS A 19 -0.37 -4.89 -1.75
CA HIS A 19 -0.19 -3.53 -1.28
C HIS A 19 -1.42 -2.69 -1.60
N VAL A 20 -1.56 -1.55 -0.94
CA VAL A 20 -2.58 -0.54 -1.25
C VAL A 20 -1.87 0.79 -1.49
N THR A 21 -2.25 1.50 -2.55
CA THR A 21 -1.65 2.78 -2.91
C THR A 21 -2.68 3.89 -2.83
N ALA A 22 -2.44 4.90 -1.99
CA ALA A 22 -3.29 6.08 -1.86
C ALA A 22 -2.61 7.36 -2.35
N ILE A 23 -3.38 8.44 -2.38
CA ILE A 23 -2.92 9.76 -2.79
C ILE A 23 -2.92 10.68 -1.56
N SER A 24 -1.77 11.27 -1.26
CA SER A 24 -1.59 12.25 -0.19
C SER A 24 -1.46 13.67 -0.75
N SER A 25 -1.87 14.67 0.04
CA SER A 25 -1.63 16.09 -0.25
C SER A 25 -0.19 16.55 0.09
N SER A 26 0.51 15.76 0.89
CA SER A 26 1.83 16.08 1.42
C SER A 26 2.62 14.82 1.78
N ALA A 27 3.70 14.56 1.04
CA ALA A 27 4.65 13.49 1.33
C ALA A 27 5.24 13.58 2.76
N GLN A 28 5.49 14.79 3.28
CA GLN A 28 6.02 14.97 4.63
C GLN A 28 4.99 14.57 5.68
N HIS A 29 3.76 15.05 5.54
CA HIS A 29 2.73 14.82 6.55
C HIS A 29 2.32 13.35 6.59
N ILE A 30 2.34 12.65 5.44
CA ILE A 30 2.05 11.22 5.42
C ILE A 30 3.17 10.39 6.02
N TYR A 31 4.44 10.78 5.81
CA TYR A 31 5.57 10.21 6.56
C TYR A 31 5.41 10.42 8.06
N ASP A 32 5.09 11.64 8.49
CA ASP A 32 4.93 11.92 9.91
C ASP A 32 3.77 11.10 10.52
N PHE A 33 2.66 10.95 9.80
CA PHE A 33 1.52 10.17 10.25
C PHE A 33 1.84 8.67 10.34
N PHE A 34 2.34 8.07 9.25
CA PHE A 34 2.58 6.63 9.19
C PHE A 34 3.74 6.19 10.08
N THR A 35 4.80 7.00 10.19
CA THR A 35 5.97 6.65 10.99
C THR A 35 5.80 7.06 12.46
N ASN A 36 5.37 8.30 12.76
CA ASN A 36 5.35 8.78 14.14
C ASN A 36 4.06 8.47 14.91
N ILE A 37 2.92 8.33 14.23
CA ILE A 37 1.65 7.98 14.86
C ILE A 37 1.40 6.48 14.75
N LEU A 38 1.43 5.94 13.53
CA LEU A 38 1.12 4.51 13.29
C LEU A 38 2.30 3.56 13.55
N GLY A 39 3.54 4.07 13.59
CA GLY A 39 4.70 3.27 13.92
C GLY A 39 5.14 2.30 12.83
N LEU A 40 4.84 2.59 11.55
CA LEU A 40 5.26 1.81 10.40
C LEU A 40 6.62 2.26 9.86
N ARG A 41 7.34 1.33 9.22
CA ARG A 41 8.66 1.58 8.65
C ARG A 41 8.53 2.26 7.29
N LEU A 42 9.16 3.42 7.08
CA LEU A 42 9.43 3.92 5.73
C LEU A 42 10.54 3.06 5.10
N ALA A 43 10.17 2.02 4.36
CA ALA A 43 11.14 1.14 3.71
C ALA A 43 11.68 1.72 2.41
N LYS A 44 10.91 2.60 1.76
CA LYS A 44 11.33 3.21 0.50
C LYS A 44 10.71 4.58 0.27
N LEU A 45 11.53 5.49 -0.23
CA LEU A 45 11.14 6.77 -0.78
C LEU A 45 11.73 6.90 -2.19
N THR A 46 10.86 7.05 -3.17
CA THR A 46 11.25 7.16 -4.58
C THR A 46 10.31 8.12 -5.31
N VAL A 47 10.31 8.08 -6.63
CA VAL A 47 9.38 8.82 -7.50
C VAL A 47 8.52 7.87 -8.30
N ASN A 48 7.31 8.31 -8.67
CA ASN A 48 6.47 7.57 -9.59
C ASN A 48 7.22 7.41 -10.93
N GLN A 49 7.31 6.17 -11.42
CA GLN A 49 8.04 5.85 -12.64
C GLN A 49 7.34 6.38 -13.90
N ASP A 50 6.03 6.62 -13.79
CA ASP A 50 5.20 7.18 -14.86
C ASP A 50 5.19 8.73 -14.78
N ASP A 51 5.53 9.31 -13.62
CA ASP A 51 5.60 10.75 -13.36
C ASP A 51 6.69 11.10 -12.33
N TYR A 52 7.86 11.53 -12.82
CA TYR A 52 9.02 11.83 -11.98
C TYR A 52 8.87 13.07 -11.08
N GLU A 53 7.79 13.83 -11.21
CA GLU A 53 7.46 14.96 -10.32
C GLU A 53 6.62 14.52 -9.11
N THR A 54 6.30 13.23 -8.99
CA THR A 54 5.46 12.68 -7.93
C THR A 54 6.28 11.80 -7.01
N TYR A 55 6.25 12.07 -5.70
CA TYR A 55 6.85 11.17 -4.70
C TYR A 55 6.08 9.86 -4.63
N HIS A 56 6.81 8.76 -4.35
CA HIS A 56 6.25 7.46 -4.03
C HIS A 56 6.87 6.92 -2.75
N LEU A 57 6.08 6.87 -1.68
CA LEU A 57 6.49 6.42 -0.34
C LEU A 57 5.95 5.01 -0.08
N TYR A 58 6.74 4.15 0.56
CA TYR A 58 6.38 2.79 0.92
C TYR A 58 6.52 2.58 2.43
N PHE A 59 5.40 2.35 3.10
CA PHE A 59 5.33 2.03 4.52
C PHE A 59 5.02 0.55 4.71
N THR A 60 5.82 -0.14 5.51
CA THR A 60 5.73 -1.60 5.62
C THR A 60 6.13 -2.11 7.00
N ASP A 61 6.20 -3.44 7.11
CA ASP A 61 6.67 -4.19 8.27
C ASP A 61 8.22 -4.17 8.34
N GLU A 62 8.82 -4.98 9.22
CA GLU A 62 10.29 -5.04 9.35
C GLU A 62 10.98 -5.42 8.03
N ASP A 63 10.41 -6.37 7.28
CA ASP A 63 11.09 -7.01 6.14
C ASP A 63 10.58 -6.55 4.77
N GLY A 64 9.56 -5.69 4.69
CA GLY A 64 8.97 -5.29 3.42
C GLY A 64 8.19 -6.42 2.74
N ASN A 65 7.45 -7.19 3.54
CA ASN A 65 6.72 -8.36 3.07
C ASN A 65 5.48 -7.99 2.25
N ALA A 66 5.20 -8.74 1.18
CA ALA A 66 3.95 -8.59 0.45
C ALA A 66 2.74 -8.82 1.37
N GLY A 67 1.82 -7.86 1.38
CA GLY A 67 0.67 -7.82 2.27
C GLY A 67 0.84 -6.92 3.48
N THR A 68 1.96 -6.20 3.62
CA THR A 68 2.16 -5.20 4.69
C THR A 68 2.32 -3.78 4.17
N ASP A 69 2.38 -3.60 2.85
CA ASP A 69 2.77 -2.35 2.22
C ASP A 69 1.58 -1.39 2.00
N MET A 70 1.60 -0.24 2.69
CA MET A 70 0.80 0.92 2.30
C MET A 70 1.70 1.92 1.58
N THR A 71 1.32 2.32 0.37
CA THR A 71 2.12 3.24 -0.45
C THR A 71 1.36 4.51 -0.78
N PHE A 72 2.09 5.59 -1.06
CA PHE A 72 1.50 6.91 -1.29
C PHE A 72 2.12 7.64 -2.47
N PHE A 73 1.27 8.24 -3.29
CA PHE A 73 1.65 9.28 -4.25
C PHE A 73 1.37 10.68 -3.71
N ASP A 74 2.31 11.62 -3.87
CA ASP A 74 2.10 13.07 -3.71
C ASP A 74 2.23 13.74 -5.07
N PHE A 75 1.10 13.86 -5.78
CA PHE A 75 1.03 14.47 -7.10
C PHE A 75 0.99 16.00 -6.98
N PRO A 76 1.90 16.75 -7.63
CA PRO A 76 1.90 18.21 -7.58
C PRO A 76 0.57 18.82 -8.02
N GLY A 77 -0.06 19.58 -7.11
CA GLY A 77 -1.29 20.33 -7.40
C GLY A 77 -2.55 19.49 -7.58
N ILE A 78 -2.53 18.20 -7.23
CA ILE A 78 -3.72 17.36 -7.29
C ILE A 78 -4.81 17.91 -6.35
N PRO A 79 -6.07 18.04 -6.80
CA PRO A 79 -7.15 18.50 -5.93
C PRO A 79 -7.54 17.42 -4.91
N LYS A 80 -8.29 17.83 -3.88
CA LYS A 80 -8.91 16.90 -2.93
C LYS A 80 -9.89 15.99 -3.66
N GLY A 81 -9.82 14.68 -3.38
CA GLY A 81 -10.80 13.72 -3.87
C GLY A 81 -12.17 13.91 -3.20
N THR A 82 -13.19 13.27 -3.75
CA THR A 82 -14.50 13.13 -3.08
C THR A 82 -14.84 11.65 -2.91
N LYS A 83 -15.45 11.32 -1.77
CA LYS A 83 -15.91 9.97 -1.47
C LYS A 83 -17.19 9.64 -2.22
N GLY A 84 -17.44 8.36 -2.46
CA GLY A 84 -18.60 7.88 -3.17
C GLY A 84 -18.41 6.49 -3.76
N THR A 85 -19.33 6.07 -4.62
CA THR A 85 -19.27 4.79 -5.31
C THR A 85 -18.14 4.72 -6.30
N ASN A 86 -17.82 3.48 -6.68
CA ASN A 86 -16.79 3.13 -7.66
C ASN A 86 -15.40 3.57 -7.20
N ASN A 87 -15.10 3.29 -5.93
CA ASN A 87 -13.89 3.67 -5.23
C ASN A 87 -13.38 2.52 -4.34
N ILE A 88 -12.08 2.46 -4.12
CA ILE A 88 -11.51 1.71 -3.00
C ILE A 88 -11.58 2.64 -1.79
N ASP A 89 -12.50 2.39 -0.87
CA ASP A 89 -12.90 3.39 0.12
C ASP A 89 -11.99 3.36 1.34
N ARG A 90 -11.57 2.16 1.75
CA ARG A 90 -10.87 1.93 3.02
C ARG A 90 -9.85 0.81 2.94
N ALA A 91 -8.66 1.07 3.47
CA ALA A 91 -7.65 0.05 3.76
C ALA A 91 -7.72 -0.32 5.25
N SER A 92 -7.51 -1.59 5.58
CA SER A 92 -7.39 -2.03 6.98
C SER A 92 -5.96 -2.36 7.34
N PHE A 93 -5.62 -2.20 8.63
CA PHE A 93 -4.39 -2.67 9.23
C PHE A 93 -4.70 -3.68 10.34
N ARG A 94 -3.97 -4.79 10.35
CA ARG A 94 -4.12 -5.86 11.33
C ARG A 94 -3.38 -5.49 12.60
N VAL A 95 -4.00 -5.74 13.75
CA VAL A 95 -3.38 -5.63 15.08
C VAL A 95 -3.55 -6.94 15.84
N PRO A 96 -2.57 -7.36 16.69
CA PRO A 96 -2.53 -8.72 17.23
C PRO A 96 -3.77 -9.18 17.99
N SER A 97 -4.49 -8.26 18.65
CA SER A 97 -5.57 -8.63 19.57
C SER A 97 -6.68 -7.59 19.72
N ASP A 98 -7.78 -7.99 20.35
CA ASP A 98 -8.83 -7.06 20.78
C ASP A 98 -8.31 -6.05 21.81
N ALA A 99 -7.33 -6.45 22.63
CA ALA A 99 -6.70 -5.54 23.59
C ALA A 99 -5.88 -4.45 22.86
N SER A 100 -5.27 -4.79 21.73
CA SER A 100 -4.56 -3.83 20.87
C SER A 100 -5.51 -2.73 20.37
N LEU A 101 -6.76 -3.05 20.03
CA LEU A 101 -7.74 -2.03 19.65
C LEU A 101 -8.03 -1.02 20.79
N THR A 102 -8.03 -1.48 22.05
CA THR A 102 -8.20 -0.60 23.21
C THR A 102 -6.99 0.32 23.40
N TYR A 103 -5.77 -0.22 23.20
CA TYR A 103 -4.55 0.59 23.17
C TYR A 103 -4.62 1.66 22.08
N TRP A 104 -5.06 1.30 20.87
CA TRP A 104 -5.13 2.22 19.75
C TRP A 104 -6.15 3.34 19.92
N LEU A 105 -7.29 3.10 20.56
CA LEU A 105 -8.22 4.19 20.92
C LEU A 105 -7.53 5.25 21.77
N ALA A 106 -6.88 4.83 22.87
CA ALA A 106 -6.18 5.77 23.76
C ALA A 106 -5.01 6.48 23.05
N ARG A 107 -4.33 5.77 22.15
CA ARG A 107 -3.25 6.33 21.32
C ARG A 107 -3.78 7.37 20.33
N PHE A 108 -4.91 7.09 19.68
CA PHE A 108 -5.54 8.00 18.74
C PHE A 108 -6.12 9.24 19.44
N ASP A 109 -6.70 9.10 20.62
CA ASP A 109 -7.10 10.23 21.48
C ASP A 109 -5.91 11.15 21.77
N GLN A 110 -4.77 10.57 22.19
CA GLN A 110 -3.55 11.33 22.49
C GLN A 110 -2.96 12.00 21.24
N ALA A 111 -3.04 11.33 20.10
CA ALA A 111 -2.53 11.81 18.81
C ALA A 111 -3.49 12.74 18.07
N GLU A 112 -4.68 13.04 18.64
CA GLU A 112 -5.72 13.86 18.01
C GLU A 112 -6.18 13.31 16.64
N VAL A 113 -6.11 12.00 16.46
CA VAL A 113 -6.58 11.31 15.25
C VAL A 113 -8.10 11.23 15.30
N THR A 114 -8.78 11.47 14.16
CA THR A 114 -10.23 11.26 14.10
C THR A 114 -10.50 9.76 14.03
N HIS A 115 -11.27 9.21 14.97
CA HIS A 115 -11.60 7.79 15.03
C HIS A 115 -13.02 7.53 15.53
N GLY A 116 -13.52 6.33 15.24
CA GLY A 116 -14.76 5.79 15.80
C GLY A 116 -14.53 4.99 17.08
N ASP A 117 -15.59 4.33 17.54
CA ASP A 117 -15.54 3.36 18.64
C ASP A 117 -15.10 1.97 18.14
N ILE A 118 -14.81 1.05 19.08
CA ILE A 118 -14.67 -0.37 18.74
C ILE A 118 -16.04 -0.93 18.33
N ASP A 119 -16.12 -1.44 17.10
CA ASP A 119 -17.31 -2.10 16.57
C ASP A 119 -16.94 -3.49 16.01
N GLN A 120 -17.91 -4.23 15.46
CA GLN A 120 -17.74 -5.58 14.96
C GLN A 120 -18.43 -5.79 13.61
N ARG A 121 -17.71 -6.39 12.66
CA ARG A 121 -18.21 -6.79 11.34
C ARG A 121 -17.65 -8.16 10.98
N PHE A 122 -18.46 -9.06 10.43
CA PHE A 122 -18.09 -10.45 10.10
C PHE A 122 -17.42 -11.19 11.26
N GLY A 123 -17.88 -10.94 12.50
CA GLY A 123 -17.34 -11.58 13.70
C GLY A 123 -15.97 -11.05 14.17
N LYS A 124 -15.44 -9.98 13.57
CA LYS A 124 -14.14 -9.37 13.90
C LYS A 124 -14.32 -7.98 14.44
N LYS A 125 -13.60 -7.65 15.52
CA LYS A 125 -13.59 -6.29 16.06
C LYS A 125 -12.67 -5.39 15.26
N PHE A 126 -13.08 -4.14 15.08
CA PHE A 126 -12.32 -3.12 14.39
C PHE A 126 -12.51 -1.73 15.02
N VAL A 127 -11.64 -0.80 14.67
CA VAL A 127 -11.76 0.64 14.95
C VAL A 127 -11.49 1.40 13.66
N GLU A 128 -12.41 2.25 13.24
CA GLU A 128 -12.22 3.12 12.07
C GLU A 128 -11.48 4.41 12.45
N PHE A 129 -10.65 4.92 11.55
CA PHE A 129 -9.94 6.19 11.74
C PHE A 129 -9.63 6.88 10.41
N GLU A 130 -9.25 8.15 10.48
CA GLU A 130 -8.90 8.98 9.32
C GLU A 130 -7.53 9.65 9.50
N ASP A 131 -6.81 9.84 8.39
CA ASP A 131 -5.63 10.71 8.38
C ASP A 131 -6.01 12.19 8.17
N PHE A 132 -4.99 13.06 8.13
CA PHE A 132 -5.18 14.51 7.95
C PHE A 132 -5.77 14.90 6.58
N ASP A 133 -5.74 14.02 5.58
CA ASP A 133 -6.38 14.24 4.27
C ASP A 133 -7.85 13.79 4.26
N GLY A 134 -8.29 13.06 5.30
CA GLY A 134 -9.60 12.42 5.37
C GLY A 134 -9.66 11.11 4.60
N GLN A 135 -8.51 10.47 4.34
CA GLN A 135 -8.52 9.09 3.87
C GLN A 135 -8.96 8.18 5.02
N GLN A 136 -9.85 7.23 4.70
CA GLN A 136 -10.47 6.34 5.66
C GLN A 136 -9.67 5.05 5.79
N TYR A 137 -9.47 4.62 7.04
CA TYR A 137 -8.78 3.39 7.40
C TYR A 137 -9.57 2.62 8.48
N GLN A 138 -9.12 1.41 8.79
CA GLN A 138 -9.50 0.76 10.05
C GLN A 138 -8.37 -0.08 10.61
N LEU A 139 -8.33 -0.24 11.92
CA LEU A 139 -7.59 -1.31 12.60
C LEU A 139 -8.51 -2.50 12.81
N ILE A 140 -8.05 -3.71 12.55
CA ILE A 140 -8.82 -4.95 12.74
C ILE A 140 -8.05 -5.95 13.61
N SER A 141 -8.76 -6.58 14.55
CA SER A 141 -8.18 -7.58 15.45
C SER A 141 -7.87 -8.89 14.73
N ASP A 142 -6.64 -9.36 14.90
CA ASP A 142 -6.17 -10.66 14.44
C ASP A 142 -6.33 -11.78 15.49
N GLN A 143 -6.93 -11.50 16.66
CA GLN A 143 -7.00 -12.43 17.80
C GLN A 143 -7.54 -13.82 17.44
N THR A 144 -8.50 -13.86 16.50
CA THR A 144 -9.14 -15.10 16.04
C THR A 144 -8.90 -15.34 14.54
N ASN A 145 -7.94 -14.64 13.94
CA ASN A 145 -7.66 -14.74 12.51
C ASN A 145 -7.04 -16.10 12.17
N VAL A 146 -7.50 -16.70 11.08
CA VAL A 146 -7.00 -17.94 10.51
C VAL A 146 -6.93 -17.72 9.00
N GLY A 147 -5.76 -17.94 8.40
CA GLY A 147 -5.52 -17.68 6.98
C GLY A 147 -4.14 -17.08 6.76
N VAL A 148 -4.03 -16.09 5.87
CA VAL A 148 -2.75 -15.46 5.53
C VAL A 148 -2.01 -14.99 6.80
N PRO A 149 -0.74 -15.41 6.99
CA PRO A 149 0.04 -15.06 8.17
C PRO A 149 0.23 -13.55 8.29
N ALA A 150 0.51 -13.08 9.49
CA ALA A 150 0.86 -11.70 9.75
C ALA A 150 2.35 -11.45 9.44
N GLY A 151 2.71 -10.19 9.18
CA GLY A 151 4.10 -9.73 9.06
C GLY A 151 4.76 -9.52 10.42
N GLN A 152 5.94 -8.90 10.40
CA GLN A 152 6.73 -8.62 11.61
C GLN A 152 6.71 -7.12 11.97
N PRO A 153 6.35 -6.74 13.20
CA PRO A 153 6.44 -5.35 13.66
C PRO A 153 7.82 -4.73 13.43
N TRP A 154 7.84 -3.46 13.03
CA TRP A 154 9.08 -2.70 12.91
C TRP A 154 9.74 -2.47 14.28
N GLN A 155 10.95 -2.95 14.45
CA GLN A 155 11.63 -3.03 15.76
C GLN A 155 12.10 -1.67 16.30
N LEU A 156 12.14 -0.64 15.46
CA LEU A 156 12.50 0.73 15.86
C LEU A 156 11.27 1.61 16.12
N SER A 157 10.06 1.03 16.09
CA SER A 157 8.79 1.73 16.29
C SER A 157 8.62 2.30 17.71
N ASN A 158 7.77 3.32 17.83
CA ASN A 158 7.28 3.85 19.11
C ASN A 158 5.95 3.21 19.56
N VAL A 159 5.56 2.11 18.93
CA VAL A 159 4.41 1.28 19.29
C VAL A 159 4.94 -0.04 19.89
N PRO A 160 4.49 -0.45 21.09
CA PRO A 160 4.87 -1.75 21.65
C PRO A 160 4.50 -2.92 20.73
N ASP A 161 5.37 -3.92 20.61
CA ASP A 161 5.21 -5.08 19.72
C ASP A 161 3.85 -5.78 19.88
N GLU A 162 3.33 -5.90 21.11
CA GLU A 162 2.03 -6.52 21.39
C GLU A 162 0.82 -5.74 20.82
N HIS A 163 1.04 -4.51 20.36
CA HIS A 163 0.03 -3.61 19.81
C HIS A 163 0.34 -3.11 18.40
N ALA A 164 1.53 -3.41 17.88
CA ALA A 164 1.99 -2.95 16.57
C ALA A 164 1.09 -3.40 15.42
N ILE A 165 1.12 -2.64 14.33
CA ILE A 165 0.50 -3.06 13.07
C ILE A 165 1.33 -4.19 12.48
N ILE A 166 0.65 -5.29 12.10
CA ILE A 166 1.28 -6.53 11.63
C ILE A 166 0.90 -6.86 10.18
N GLY A 167 0.46 -5.86 9.42
CA GLY A 167 0.16 -5.96 7.99
C GLY A 167 -1.19 -5.40 7.58
N LEU A 168 -1.51 -5.50 6.29
CA LEU A 168 -2.80 -5.11 5.74
C LEU A 168 -3.87 -6.15 6.07
N GLY A 169 -5.05 -5.65 6.39
CA GLY A 169 -6.28 -6.42 6.58
C GLY A 169 -7.25 -6.23 5.41
N PRO A 170 -8.57 -6.43 5.63
CA PRO A 170 -9.57 -6.33 4.57
C PRO A 170 -9.54 -4.99 3.83
N VAL A 171 -9.72 -5.01 2.52
CA VAL A 171 -9.84 -3.77 1.73
C VAL A 171 -11.29 -3.59 1.26
N PHE A 172 -11.80 -2.39 1.42
CA PHE A 172 -13.18 -2.06 1.10
C PHE A 172 -13.29 -1.45 -0.28
N VAL A 173 -14.18 -1.99 -1.10
CA VAL A 173 -14.52 -1.42 -2.40
C VAL A 173 -15.99 -1.08 -2.40
N LYS A 174 -16.31 0.20 -2.59
CA LYS A 174 -17.68 0.68 -2.68
C LYS A 174 -18.09 0.77 -4.14
N VAL A 175 -19.21 0.17 -4.51
CA VAL A 175 -19.68 0.13 -5.90
C VAL A 175 -21.15 0.50 -6.03
N ALA A 176 -21.48 1.10 -7.18
CA ALA A 176 -22.87 1.36 -7.56
C ALA A 176 -23.53 0.14 -8.23
N ASN A 177 -22.74 -0.84 -8.68
CA ASN A 177 -23.21 -2.05 -9.35
C ASN A 177 -22.55 -3.28 -8.73
N TYR A 178 -23.14 -3.77 -7.64
CA TYR A 178 -22.68 -4.96 -6.93
C TYR A 178 -22.72 -6.22 -7.80
N GLU A 179 -23.77 -6.44 -8.58
CA GLU A 179 -23.90 -7.64 -9.43
C GLU A 179 -22.73 -7.79 -10.41
N HIS A 180 -22.25 -6.67 -10.99
CA HIS A 180 -21.05 -6.69 -11.82
C HIS A 180 -19.81 -7.07 -11.03
N MET A 181 -19.58 -6.42 -9.88
CA MET A 181 -18.40 -6.69 -9.04
C MET A 181 -18.39 -8.14 -8.54
N ASP A 182 -19.53 -8.70 -8.13
CA ASP A 182 -19.67 -10.11 -7.72
C ASP A 182 -19.20 -11.07 -8.83
N LEU A 183 -19.63 -10.83 -10.08
CA LEU A 183 -19.19 -11.63 -11.23
C LEU A 183 -17.70 -11.50 -11.50
N VAL A 184 -17.11 -10.31 -11.36
CA VAL A 184 -15.66 -10.12 -11.53
C VAL A 184 -14.89 -10.87 -10.46
N LEU A 185 -15.27 -10.71 -9.19
CA LEU A 185 -14.58 -11.35 -8.07
C LEU A 185 -14.66 -12.88 -8.15
N ASP A 186 -15.84 -13.46 -8.39
CA ASP A 186 -16.02 -14.91 -8.51
C ASP A 186 -15.43 -15.45 -9.82
N LYS A 187 -15.91 -14.98 -10.97
CA LYS A 187 -15.62 -15.63 -12.27
C LYS A 187 -14.26 -15.24 -12.84
N VAL A 188 -13.78 -14.03 -12.59
CA VAL A 188 -12.52 -13.56 -13.17
C VAL A 188 -11.39 -13.85 -12.20
N LEU A 189 -11.52 -13.45 -10.93
CA LEU A 189 -10.44 -13.45 -9.95
C LEU A 189 -10.45 -14.65 -8.98
N GLY A 190 -11.55 -15.41 -8.90
CA GLY A 190 -11.61 -16.63 -8.09
C GLY A 190 -11.79 -16.39 -6.60
N PHE A 191 -12.28 -15.22 -6.20
CA PHE A 191 -12.69 -14.96 -4.82
C PHE A 191 -13.85 -15.87 -4.44
N ARG A 192 -13.86 -16.30 -3.18
CA ARG A 192 -14.96 -17.02 -2.56
C ARG A 192 -15.77 -16.05 -1.73
N LYS A 193 -17.06 -15.93 -1.98
CA LYS A 193 -17.96 -15.18 -1.10
C LYS A 193 -18.14 -15.94 0.22
N THR A 194 -17.87 -15.29 1.36
CA THR A 194 -17.85 -15.91 2.69
C THR A 194 -18.91 -15.38 3.65
N GLY A 195 -19.50 -14.22 3.37
CA GLY A 195 -20.52 -13.64 4.24
C GLY A 195 -21.23 -12.43 3.67
N ASP A 196 -22.37 -12.10 4.28
CA ASP A 196 -23.20 -10.93 3.98
C ASP A 196 -23.65 -10.28 5.30
N GLU A 197 -23.44 -8.98 5.45
CA GLU A 197 -23.90 -8.19 6.59
C GLU A 197 -24.43 -6.83 6.10
N GLY A 198 -25.76 -6.71 5.95
CA GLY A 198 -26.38 -5.49 5.42
C GLY A 198 -25.95 -5.22 3.98
N ALA A 199 -25.37 -4.05 3.73
CA ALA A 199 -24.83 -3.65 2.43
C ALA A 199 -23.40 -4.17 2.17
N PHE A 200 -22.81 -4.90 3.13
CA PHE A 200 -21.43 -5.39 3.03
C PHE A 200 -21.41 -6.87 2.64
N HIS A 201 -20.57 -7.20 1.66
CA HIS A 201 -20.40 -8.54 1.12
C HIS A 201 -18.93 -8.95 1.24
N GLN A 202 -18.63 -10.01 1.99
CA GLN A 202 -17.26 -10.47 2.25
C GLN A 202 -16.80 -11.51 1.23
N TYR A 203 -15.58 -11.32 0.74
CA TYR A 203 -14.92 -12.20 -0.22
C TYR A 203 -13.50 -12.53 0.25
N GLU A 204 -13.08 -13.78 0.07
CA GLU A 204 -11.74 -14.23 0.43
C GLU A 204 -11.02 -14.92 -0.74
N LEU A 205 -9.71 -14.70 -0.82
CA LEU A 205 -8.77 -15.46 -1.66
C LEU A 205 -7.90 -16.40 -0.82
N ALA A 206 -7.05 -17.19 -1.49
CA ALA A 206 -5.98 -17.98 -0.87
C ALA A 206 -6.48 -18.79 0.34
N GLU A 207 -5.75 -18.72 1.47
CA GLU A 207 -6.07 -19.34 2.75
C GLU A 207 -7.12 -18.55 3.57
N GLY A 208 -7.63 -17.44 3.05
CA GLY A 208 -8.61 -16.58 3.72
C GLY A 208 -8.00 -15.71 4.81
N GLY A 209 -8.87 -15.22 5.70
CA GLY A 209 -8.47 -14.36 6.81
C GLY A 209 -8.21 -12.91 6.39
N ASN A 210 -7.88 -12.08 7.38
CA ASN A 210 -7.82 -10.63 7.24
C ASN A 210 -6.93 -10.16 6.07
N GLY A 211 -5.76 -10.79 5.86
CA GLY A 211 -4.82 -10.42 4.77
C GLY A 211 -5.21 -10.85 3.35
N ALA A 212 -6.31 -11.60 3.18
CA ALA A 212 -6.81 -12.04 1.88
C ALA A 212 -8.30 -11.72 1.67
N THR A 213 -8.83 -10.76 2.42
CA THR A 213 -10.25 -10.40 2.41
C THR A 213 -10.51 -9.12 1.62
N LEU A 214 -11.55 -9.11 0.79
CA LEU A 214 -12.20 -7.90 0.29
C LEU A 214 -13.61 -7.80 0.86
N ILE A 215 -14.02 -6.57 1.15
CA ILE A 215 -15.40 -6.27 1.54
C ILE A 215 -15.98 -5.32 0.51
N ILE A 216 -17.04 -5.76 -0.15
CA ILE A 216 -17.75 -4.95 -1.14
C ILE A 216 -18.94 -4.28 -0.47
N GLU A 217 -19.01 -2.96 -0.55
CA GLU A 217 -20.17 -2.19 -0.11
C GLU A 217 -21.07 -1.89 -1.32
N ASP A 218 -22.30 -2.42 -1.28
CA ASP A 218 -23.34 -2.15 -2.28
C ASP A 218 -24.06 -0.85 -1.96
N ALA A 219 -23.75 0.20 -2.72
CA ALA A 219 -24.24 1.56 -2.47
C ALA A 219 -24.82 2.20 -3.76
N PRO A 220 -25.88 1.63 -4.36
CA PRO A 220 -26.38 2.06 -5.68
C PRO A 220 -26.93 3.49 -5.69
N ASP A 221 -27.30 4.01 -4.52
CA ASP A 221 -27.92 5.33 -4.35
C ASP A 221 -26.92 6.45 -4.01
N GLU A 222 -25.63 6.14 -3.84
CA GLU A 222 -24.58 7.12 -3.55
C GLU A 222 -23.98 7.75 -4.81
N GLY A 223 -23.51 9.01 -4.68
CA GLY A 223 -22.80 9.71 -5.76
C GLY A 223 -21.48 9.03 -6.13
N VAL A 224 -20.98 9.28 -7.34
CA VAL A 224 -19.71 8.73 -7.82
C VAL A 224 -18.54 9.47 -7.19
N ALA A 225 -17.54 8.73 -6.71
CA ALA A 225 -16.30 9.31 -6.19
C ALA A 225 -15.49 10.03 -7.28
N TRP A 226 -14.74 11.06 -6.88
CA TRP A 226 -13.74 11.72 -7.72
C TRP A 226 -12.35 11.50 -7.15
N GLN A 227 -11.42 11.05 -8.00
CA GLN A 227 -10.03 10.81 -7.60
C GLN A 227 -9.32 12.12 -7.21
N GLY A 228 -8.43 12.03 -6.22
CA GLY A 228 -7.64 13.14 -5.69
C GLY A 228 -6.98 12.71 -4.38
N PHE A 229 -6.27 13.62 -3.70
CA PHE A 229 -5.72 13.30 -2.39
C PHE A 229 -6.83 12.97 -1.38
N GLY A 230 -6.50 12.11 -0.41
CA GLY A 230 -7.46 11.55 0.53
C GLY A 230 -8.30 10.40 -0.04
N ASN A 231 -7.91 9.81 -1.19
CA ASN A 231 -8.52 8.61 -1.79
C ASN A 231 -7.45 7.54 -2.12
N ILE A 232 -7.87 6.27 -2.16
CA ILE A 232 -7.03 5.17 -2.63
C ILE A 232 -7.01 5.15 -4.17
N HIS A 233 -5.82 5.05 -4.74
CA HIS A 233 -5.62 4.96 -6.19
C HIS A 233 -5.84 3.53 -6.70
N HIS A 234 -5.22 2.54 -6.06
CA HIS A 234 -5.34 1.14 -6.47
C HIS A 234 -5.09 0.16 -5.31
N LEU A 235 -5.55 -1.07 -5.52
CA LEU A 235 -5.31 -2.24 -4.68
C LEU A 235 -4.54 -3.28 -5.49
N ALA A 236 -3.44 -3.77 -4.97
CA ALA A 236 -2.68 -4.87 -5.56
C ALA A 236 -2.97 -6.21 -4.87
N LEU A 237 -3.09 -7.27 -5.66
CA LEU A 237 -3.19 -8.65 -5.22
C LEU A 237 -1.92 -9.42 -5.56
N ARG A 238 -1.57 -10.37 -4.71
CA ARG A 238 -0.32 -11.14 -4.81
C ARG A 238 -0.40 -12.18 -5.93
N VAL A 239 0.62 -12.21 -6.78
CA VAL A 239 0.96 -13.36 -7.62
C VAL A 239 2.36 -13.84 -7.25
N LYS A 240 2.60 -15.14 -7.34
CA LYS A 240 3.85 -15.73 -6.83
C LYS A 240 5.08 -15.26 -7.60
N ASP A 241 5.01 -15.26 -8.92
CA ASP A 241 6.15 -15.10 -9.82
C ASP A 241 5.70 -14.59 -11.21
N PRO A 242 6.64 -14.18 -12.08
CA PRO A 242 6.31 -13.69 -13.42
C PRO A 242 5.57 -14.71 -14.31
N GLU A 243 5.74 -16.02 -14.09
CA GLU A 243 4.96 -17.04 -14.81
C GLU A 243 3.48 -16.95 -14.43
N SER A 244 3.20 -16.86 -13.13
CA SER A 244 1.87 -16.64 -12.59
C SER A 244 1.26 -15.34 -13.12
N LEU A 245 2.04 -14.25 -13.15
CA LEU A 245 1.57 -12.96 -13.67
C LEU A 245 1.15 -13.05 -15.15
N ASN A 246 1.96 -13.72 -15.99
CA ASN A 246 1.62 -13.89 -17.41
C ASN A 246 0.32 -14.68 -17.62
N TYR A 247 0.07 -15.72 -16.80
CA TYR A 247 -1.21 -16.43 -16.82
C TYR A 247 -2.39 -15.48 -16.55
N TRP A 248 -2.25 -14.62 -15.54
CA TRP A 248 -3.29 -13.67 -15.17
C TRP A 248 -3.51 -12.56 -16.20
N ILE A 249 -2.45 -12.05 -16.83
CA ILE A 249 -2.53 -11.09 -17.94
C ILE A 249 -3.38 -11.68 -19.08
N GLU A 250 -3.07 -12.90 -19.52
CA GLU A 250 -3.82 -13.55 -20.60
C GLU A 250 -5.27 -13.83 -20.20
N ARG A 251 -5.51 -14.18 -18.94
CA ARG A 251 -6.87 -14.34 -18.41
C ARG A 251 -7.62 -13.01 -18.45
N ILE A 252 -7.09 -11.93 -17.91
CA ILE A 252 -7.72 -10.59 -17.89
C ILE A 252 -8.07 -10.15 -19.31
N LYS A 253 -7.14 -10.29 -20.27
CA LYS A 253 -7.37 -9.99 -21.69
C LYS A 253 -8.49 -10.82 -22.31
N SER A 254 -8.64 -12.09 -21.92
CA SER A 254 -9.71 -12.95 -22.44
C SER A 254 -11.12 -12.45 -22.06
N PHE A 255 -11.25 -11.74 -20.94
CA PHE A 255 -12.48 -11.07 -20.50
C PHE A 255 -12.61 -9.63 -21.03
N ARG A 256 -11.61 -9.12 -21.76
CA ARG A 256 -11.59 -7.80 -22.40
C ARG A 256 -11.68 -6.63 -21.43
N PHE A 257 -11.12 -6.77 -20.23
CA PHE A 257 -10.92 -5.61 -19.36
C PHE A 257 -9.92 -4.64 -19.98
N PRO A 258 -10.06 -3.32 -19.74
CA PRO A 258 -8.98 -2.38 -20.00
C PRO A 258 -7.81 -2.70 -19.07
N ASP A 259 -6.68 -3.11 -19.64
CA ASP A 259 -5.46 -3.54 -18.95
C ASP A 259 -4.23 -2.76 -19.42
N SER A 260 -3.15 -2.80 -18.62
CA SER A 260 -1.84 -2.23 -18.98
C SER A 260 -0.94 -3.21 -19.73
N GLY A 261 -1.18 -4.51 -19.60
CA GLY A 261 -0.18 -5.54 -19.86
C GLY A 261 0.94 -5.53 -18.82
N LEU A 262 2.02 -6.27 -19.11
CA LEU A 262 3.16 -6.37 -18.19
C LEU A 262 3.83 -5.00 -17.98
N VAL A 263 3.91 -4.57 -16.73
CA VAL A 263 4.64 -3.39 -16.28
C VAL A 263 5.74 -3.81 -15.30
N ASP A 264 6.99 -3.51 -15.62
CA ASP A 264 8.14 -3.77 -14.75
C ASP A 264 8.35 -2.58 -13.79
N ARG A 265 8.23 -2.83 -12.48
CA ARG A 265 8.43 -1.83 -11.42
C ARG A 265 9.76 -2.03 -10.67
N PHE A 266 10.70 -2.82 -11.21
CA PHE A 266 12.00 -3.20 -10.65
C PHE A 266 11.93 -4.09 -9.39
N TYR A 267 11.14 -3.69 -8.39
CA TYR A 267 11.00 -4.41 -7.11
C TYR A 267 9.89 -5.47 -7.17
N PHE A 268 9.01 -5.38 -8.17
CA PHE A 268 8.03 -6.37 -8.56
C PHE A 268 7.63 -6.12 -10.02
N SER A 269 7.03 -7.12 -10.66
CA SER A 269 6.31 -6.96 -11.92
C SER A 269 4.82 -6.87 -11.64
N SER A 270 4.11 -6.08 -12.45
CA SER A 270 2.71 -5.74 -12.22
C SER A 270 1.86 -5.79 -13.49
N GLU A 271 0.55 -5.93 -13.30
CA GLU A 271 -0.49 -5.72 -14.31
C GLU A 271 -1.63 -4.94 -13.67
N TYR A 272 -2.06 -3.85 -14.30
CA TYR A 272 -3.16 -3.00 -13.84
C TYR A 272 -4.38 -3.20 -14.71
N PHE A 273 -5.56 -3.35 -14.11
CA PHE A 273 -6.82 -3.49 -14.84
C PHE A 273 -8.01 -2.94 -14.06
N ARG A 274 -9.01 -2.44 -14.78
CA ARG A 274 -10.20 -1.83 -14.16
C ARG A 274 -11.30 -2.86 -13.92
N VAL A 275 -11.55 -3.21 -12.66
CA VAL A 275 -12.58 -4.18 -12.26
C VAL A 275 -14.00 -3.61 -12.24
N ALA A 276 -14.10 -2.28 -12.15
CA ALA A 276 -15.34 -1.51 -12.27
C ALA A 276 -14.95 -0.11 -12.79
N PRO A 277 -15.92 0.77 -13.14
CA PRO A 277 -15.59 2.17 -13.44
C PRO A 277 -14.69 2.74 -12.33
N GLN A 278 -13.58 3.38 -12.68
CA GLN A 278 -12.62 3.99 -11.75
C GLN A 278 -11.88 3.06 -10.76
N VAL A 279 -12.42 1.91 -10.37
CA VAL A 279 -11.77 0.95 -9.46
C VAL A 279 -10.64 0.22 -10.19
N LEU A 280 -9.40 0.53 -9.79
CA LEU A 280 -8.19 -0.03 -10.37
C LEU A 280 -7.61 -1.11 -9.46
N PHE A 281 -7.53 -2.34 -9.99
CA PHE A 281 -6.78 -3.41 -9.34
C PHE A 281 -5.44 -3.59 -10.04
N GLU A 282 -4.50 -4.12 -9.28
CA GLU A 282 -3.18 -4.53 -9.72
C GLU A 282 -2.96 -6.01 -9.35
N LEU A 283 -2.22 -6.75 -10.18
CA LEU A 283 -1.62 -8.03 -9.82
C LEU A 283 -0.12 -7.86 -9.77
N ALA A 284 0.49 -8.05 -8.60
CA ALA A 284 1.90 -7.77 -8.34
C ALA A 284 2.65 -9.02 -7.87
N THR A 285 3.86 -9.25 -8.39
CA THR A 285 4.70 -10.39 -8.02
C THR A 285 5.32 -10.22 -6.63
N ASP A 286 5.25 -11.25 -5.79
CA ASP A 286 5.88 -11.24 -4.45
C ASP A 286 7.40 -11.00 -4.51
N THR A 287 8.05 -11.44 -5.60
CA THR A 287 9.50 -11.32 -5.78
C THR A 287 9.85 -10.36 -6.93
N PRO A 288 11.00 -9.65 -6.87
CA PRO A 288 12.05 -9.75 -5.86
C PRO A 288 11.69 -9.17 -4.47
N GLY A 289 10.66 -8.32 -4.37
CA GLY A 289 10.18 -7.76 -3.10
C GLY A 289 10.95 -6.50 -2.68
N ILE A 290 10.38 -5.73 -1.75
CA ILE A 290 10.94 -4.44 -1.30
C ILE A 290 12.16 -4.66 -0.38
N GLY A 291 12.14 -5.68 0.48
CA GLY A 291 13.21 -5.98 1.45
C GLY A 291 14.46 -6.69 0.89
N ALA A 292 14.44 -7.16 -0.35
CA ALA A 292 15.57 -7.87 -0.95
C ALA A 292 16.86 -7.04 -1.00
N LEU A 293 16.74 -5.70 -1.04
CA LEU A 293 17.87 -4.79 -1.04
C LEU A 293 18.61 -4.75 0.30
N ASP A 294 17.88 -4.78 1.42
CA ASP A 294 18.48 -4.71 2.75
C ASP A 294 19.11 -6.05 3.16
N MET A 295 18.49 -7.16 2.76
CA MET A 295 19.06 -8.50 2.92
C MET A 295 20.38 -8.66 2.15
N ALA A 296 20.47 -8.12 0.92
CA ALA A 296 21.70 -8.11 0.13
C ALA A 296 22.80 -7.26 0.79
N LYS A 297 22.46 -6.13 1.43
CA LYS A 297 23.41 -5.29 2.19
C LYS A 297 23.92 -5.96 3.48
N SER A 298 23.11 -6.78 4.14
CA SER A 298 23.47 -7.45 5.41
C SER A 298 24.52 -8.57 5.28
N GLY A 299 24.85 -8.99 4.05
CA GLY A 299 25.80 -10.09 3.79
C GLY A 299 25.28 -11.49 4.13
N ALA A 300 23.99 -11.63 4.49
CA ALA A 300 23.33 -12.92 4.71
C ALA A 300 23.07 -13.73 3.42
N GLY A 301 23.37 -13.16 2.25
CA GLY A 301 23.46 -13.86 0.97
C GLY A 301 24.76 -13.50 0.26
N LYS A 302 25.70 -14.44 0.16
CA LYS A 302 26.85 -14.28 -0.75
C LYS A 302 26.34 -14.36 -2.17
N VAL A 303 26.50 -13.29 -2.95
CA VAL A 303 26.22 -13.28 -4.38
C VAL A 303 27.53 -12.89 -5.09
N ASP A 304 27.79 -13.50 -6.24
CA ASP A 304 28.97 -13.24 -7.09
C ASP A 304 28.51 -12.76 -8.51
N SER A 305 27.23 -12.37 -8.70
CA SER A 305 26.73 -11.80 -9.98
C SER A 305 25.24 -11.36 -10.03
N TYR A 306 24.99 -10.30 -10.82
CA TYR A 306 23.83 -9.88 -11.64
C TYR A 306 22.47 -9.55 -10.98
N GLU A 307 21.95 -10.33 -10.05
CA GLU A 307 20.86 -9.89 -9.14
C GLU A 307 21.38 -8.84 -8.13
N GLU A 308 22.70 -8.84 -7.96
CA GLU A 308 23.52 -7.92 -7.16
C GLU A 308 23.61 -6.49 -7.72
N ALA A 309 23.16 -6.27 -8.97
CA ALA A 309 23.15 -4.97 -9.66
C ALA A 309 21.75 -4.33 -9.81
N LEU A 310 20.68 -5.02 -9.36
CA LEU A 310 19.38 -4.37 -9.06
C LEU A 310 19.52 -3.33 -7.92
N MET A 311 20.69 -3.31 -7.28
CA MET A 311 21.10 -2.55 -6.10
C MET A 311 21.52 -1.09 -6.29
N THR A 312 21.50 -0.47 -7.49
CA THR A 312 22.08 0.90 -7.66
C THR A 312 21.15 2.02 -8.14
N SER A 313 19.82 1.86 -8.26
CA SER A 313 19.00 3.03 -8.64
C SER A 313 17.58 3.08 -8.08
N GLY A 314 17.39 4.02 -7.15
CA GLY A 314 16.12 4.40 -6.54
C GLY A 314 16.28 4.87 -5.09
N PHE A 315 17.28 5.74 -4.83
CA PHE A 315 17.54 6.42 -3.55
C PHE A 315 16.32 7.31 -3.17
N TRP A 316 15.94 7.53 -1.90
CA TRP A 316 16.70 8.14 -0.78
C TRP A 316 16.19 7.64 0.59
N ILE A 317 17.08 7.19 1.47
CA ILE A 317 16.89 7.45 2.91
C ILE A 317 18.12 8.19 3.48
N ASP A 318 19.33 7.99 2.90
CA ASP A 318 20.57 8.46 3.55
C ASP A 318 21.49 9.42 2.75
N GLU A 319 21.14 9.84 1.52
CA GLU A 319 22.05 10.68 0.71
C GLU A 319 21.65 12.16 0.69
N THR A 320 22.63 13.06 0.83
CA THR A 320 22.38 14.50 0.71
C THR A 320 22.10 14.88 -0.76
N LYS A 321 21.32 15.95 -0.98
CA LYS A 321 20.98 16.47 -2.32
C LYS A 321 22.20 16.77 -3.23
N ALA A 322 23.40 16.92 -2.66
CA ALA A 322 24.64 17.15 -3.39
C ALA A 322 25.35 15.85 -3.81
N GLU A 323 25.20 14.78 -3.03
CA GLU A 323 25.78 13.45 -3.29
C GLU A 323 24.93 12.67 -4.29
N ALA A 324 23.63 12.94 -4.25
CA ALA A 324 22.58 12.42 -5.11
C ALA A 324 22.88 12.34 -6.62
N GLY A 325 23.68 13.27 -7.12
CA GLY A 325 23.95 13.45 -8.54
C GLY A 325 25.32 12.98 -9.00
N LEU A 326 26.16 12.46 -8.10
CA LEU A 326 27.57 12.18 -8.40
C LEU A 326 27.83 10.76 -8.90
N ASP A 327 26.92 9.80 -8.66
CA ASP A 327 27.12 8.38 -8.99
C ASP A 327 25.92 7.73 -9.71
N LEU A 328 25.12 8.54 -10.42
CA LEU A 328 24.02 8.06 -11.27
C LEU A 328 24.57 7.16 -12.38
N SER A 329 24.46 5.84 -12.23
CA SER A 329 24.53 4.90 -13.35
C SER A 329 23.23 4.09 -13.42
N LEU A 330 22.27 4.62 -14.18
CA LEU A 330 21.05 3.90 -14.53
C LEU A 330 21.33 2.99 -15.75
N PRO A 331 20.69 1.81 -15.87
CA PRO A 331 20.85 0.98 -17.06
C PRO A 331 20.33 1.69 -18.32
N PRO A 332 21.15 1.92 -19.37
CA PRO A 332 20.79 2.76 -20.52
C PRO A 332 19.60 2.27 -21.37
N HIS A 333 19.23 1.00 -21.23
CA HIS A 333 18.21 0.35 -22.07
C HIS A 333 16.78 0.48 -21.51
N LEU A 334 16.62 0.92 -20.26
CA LEU A 334 15.32 1.16 -19.62
C LEU A 334 14.87 2.62 -19.74
N PHE A 335 15.73 3.52 -20.24
CA PHE A 335 15.47 4.96 -20.21
C PHE A 335 15.98 5.68 -21.49
N PRO A 336 15.21 5.70 -22.60
CA PRO A 336 15.67 6.30 -23.87
C PRO A 336 15.65 7.86 -23.89
N GLY A 337 15.84 8.53 -22.75
CA GLY A 337 15.84 10.00 -22.62
C GLY A 337 17.11 10.55 -21.97
N ASP A 338 17.28 11.88 -21.99
CA ASP A 338 18.43 12.57 -21.41
C ASP A 338 18.35 12.53 -19.86
N GLU A 339 19.08 11.61 -19.24
CA GLU A 339 19.09 11.33 -17.78
C GLU A 339 19.27 12.60 -16.94
N ALA A 340 20.00 13.58 -17.46
CA ALA A 340 20.23 14.87 -16.82
C ALA A 340 18.93 15.67 -16.62
N VAL A 341 17.97 15.59 -17.55
CA VAL A 341 16.67 16.28 -17.43
C VAL A 341 15.83 15.66 -16.32
N LYS A 342 15.83 14.33 -16.21
CA LYS A 342 15.07 13.61 -15.17
C LYS A 342 15.67 13.83 -13.79
N ALA A 343 16.99 13.74 -13.64
CA ALA A 343 17.66 14.05 -12.38
C ALA A 343 17.41 15.51 -11.94
N ALA A 344 17.41 16.45 -12.89
CA ALA A 344 17.05 17.84 -12.61
C ALA A 344 15.58 18.02 -12.21
N THR A 345 14.66 17.22 -12.75
CA THR A 345 13.24 17.22 -12.35
C THR A 345 13.06 16.69 -10.93
N VAL A 346 13.68 15.55 -10.59
CA VAL A 346 13.64 14.98 -9.23
C VAL A 346 14.25 15.96 -8.21
N ALA A 347 15.34 16.64 -8.57
CA ALA A 347 15.98 17.63 -7.71
C ALA A 347 15.11 18.88 -7.42
N ARG A 348 14.00 19.09 -8.16
CA ARG A 348 13.04 20.18 -7.93
C ARG A 348 11.92 19.81 -6.96
N LEU A 349 11.82 18.54 -6.56
CA LEU A 349 10.85 18.11 -5.57
C LEU A 349 11.06 18.87 -4.24
N ARG A 350 9.96 19.07 -3.52
CA ARG A 350 9.94 19.74 -2.22
C ARG A 350 10.81 18.93 -1.24
N PRO A 351 11.72 19.54 -0.46
CA PRO A 351 12.50 18.82 0.53
C PRO A 351 11.60 18.00 1.46
N LEU A 352 11.96 16.74 1.66
CA LEU A 352 11.35 15.83 2.61
C LEU A 352 12.37 15.57 3.73
N ASP A 353 12.02 15.85 4.97
CA ASP A 353 12.82 15.49 6.12
C ASP A 353 12.47 14.06 6.56
N THR A 354 13.37 13.14 6.25
CA THR A 354 13.35 11.73 6.65
C THR A 354 14.61 11.37 7.43
N SER A 355 15.31 12.38 7.98
CA SER A 355 16.58 12.18 8.67
C SER A 355 16.46 11.30 9.92
N ASP A 356 15.25 11.16 10.47
CA ASP A 356 14.92 10.32 11.62
C ASP A 356 14.40 8.92 11.22
N ALA A 357 14.32 8.58 9.92
CA ALA A 357 13.66 7.34 9.44
C ALA A 357 14.28 6.04 10.00
N HIS A 358 15.53 6.10 10.46
CA HIS A 358 16.26 4.97 11.05
C HIS A 358 16.55 5.14 12.55
N ASP A 359 15.99 6.17 13.19
CA ASP A 359 16.14 6.35 14.63
C ASP A 359 15.31 5.33 15.40
N LYS A 360 15.82 4.92 16.56
CA LYS A 360 15.06 4.13 17.53
C LYS A 360 14.06 5.04 18.24
N ARG A 361 12.78 4.68 18.24
CA ARG A 361 11.68 5.58 18.67
C ARG A 361 10.99 5.16 19.96
N ASP A 362 11.50 4.19 20.71
CA ASP A 362 10.85 3.64 21.90
C ASP A 362 10.59 4.68 23.00
N ASP A 363 11.44 5.70 23.09
CA ASP A 363 11.31 6.82 24.05
C ASP A 363 10.73 8.11 23.45
N ASN A 364 10.28 8.09 22.18
CA ASN A 364 9.79 9.29 21.52
C ASN A 364 8.35 9.63 21.94
N ASP A 365 8.12 10.89 22.30
CA ASP A 365 6.76 11.41 22.47
C ASP A 365 5.94 11.19 21.19
N ILE A 366 4.71 10.71 21.35
CA ILE A 366 3.78 10.53 20.24
C ILE A 366 3.48 11.87 19.57
N TRP A 367 3.46 11.87 18.24
CA TRP A 367 3.07 13.03 17.46
C TRP A 367 1.55 13.20 17.46
N THR A 368 1.08 14.43 17.27
CA THR A 368 -0.35 14.72 17.10
C THR A 368 -0.65 15.22 15.69
N ILE A 369 -1.91 15.13 15.27
CA ILE A 369 -2.37 15.75 14.01
C ILE A 369 -2.03 17.25 13.97
N SER A 370 -2.21 17.99 15.08
CA SER A 370 -1.83 19.40 15.13
C SER A 370 -0.34 19.62 14.88
N ARG A 371 0.52 18.74 15.41
CA ARG A 371 1.96 18.79 15.19
C ARG A 371 2.31 18.52 13.72
N ILE A 372 1.69 17.51 13.11
CA ILE A 372 1.87 17.18 11.69
C ILE A 372 1.51 18.39 10.81
N LEU A 373 0.33 18.98 11.02
CA LEU A 373 -0.14 20.12 10.23
C LEU A 373 0.71 21.38 10.42
N ALA A 374 1.38 21.51 11.57
CA ALA A 374 2.32 22.60 11.84
C ALA A 374 3.75 22.31 11.32
N HIS A 375 4.07 21.06 10.97
CA HIS A 375 5.40 20.68 10.52
C HIS A 375 5.70 21.28 9.14
N ASN A 376 6.71 22.15 9.10
CA ASN A 376 7.19 22.78 7.88
C ASN A 376 8.63 22.33 7.57
N PRO A 377 8.83 21.40 6.63
CA PRO A 377 10.16 20.86 6.33
C PRO A 377 11.13 21.91 5.75
N GLN A 378 10.63 23.05 5.23
CA GLN A 378 11.47 24.11 4.70
C GLN A 378 12.16 24.97 5.77
N ALA A 379 11.71 24.93 7.03
CA ALA A 379 12.30 25.72 8.11
C ALA A 379 13.68 25.19 8.56
N ILE A 380 13.95 23.90 8.34
CA ILE A 380 15.12 23.18 8.88
C ILE A 380 16.41 23.50 8.10
N HIS A 381 16.30 23.97 6.86
CA HIS A 381 17.46 24.24 6.00
C HIS A 381 17.96 25.70 6.01
N ASN A 382 17.35 26.60 6.79
CA ASN A 382 17.82 27.99 6.87
C ASN A 382 18.89 28.24 7.94
N ASP A 383 19.25 27.22 8.73
CA ASP A 383 20.19 27.34 9.86
C ASP A 383 21.52 26.56 9.66
N LYS A 384 21.91 26.24 8.42
CA LYS A 384 23.24 25.67 8.12
C LYS A 384 24.07 26.53 7.17
#